data_AF-E7ESB3-F1
#
_entry.id   AF-E7ESB3-F1
#
_cell.length_a   1.000
_cell.length_b   1.000
_cell.length_c   1.000
_cell.angle_alpha   90.00
_cell.angle_beta   90.00
_cell.angle_gamma   90.00
#
_symmetry.space_group_name_H-M   'P 1'
#
loop_
_entity.id
_entity.type
_entity.pdbx_description
1 polymer ?
#
loop_
_entity_poly.entity_id
_entity_poly.type
_entity_poly.pdbx_seq_one_letter_code
_entity_poly.pdbx_strand_id
1 'polypeptide(L)'
;MKTGHFEIVTMLLATMILVDIFQVKAEVLDMADNAFDDEYLKCTDRMEIKYVPQLLKEEKASHQQLDTVWENAKAKWAARKTQIFLPMNFKDNHGIALMAYISEAQEQTPFYHLFSEAVKMAGQSREDYIYGFQFKAFHFYLTRALQLLRKPCEASSKTVVYRTSQGTSFTFGGLNQARFGHFTLAYSAKPQAANDQLTVL
;
A
#
# COMPACT_ATOMS: atom_id res chain seq x y z
N MET A 1 -54.68 9.55 19.74
CA MET A 1 -53.45 8.72 19.74
C MET A 1 -53.25 8.09 18.37
N LYS A 2 -52.45 8.70 17.48
CA LYS A 2 -52.02 8.07 16.21
C LYS A 2 -50.73 8.70 15.65
N THR A 3 -49.90 9.27 16.53
CA THR A 3 -48.71 10.07 16.13
C THR A 3 -47.41 9.26 16.18
N GLY A 4 -47.34 8.17 16.97
CA GLY A 4 -46.09 7.45 17.20
C GLY A 4 -45.66 6.51 16.07
N HIS A 5 -46.59 5.92 15.31
CA HIS A 5 -46.23 4.93 14.30
C HIS A 5 -45.59 5.56 13.06
N PHE A 6 -46.08 6.72 12.62
CA PHE A 6 -45.53 7.44 11.48
C PHE A 6 -44.10 7.93 11.76
N GLU A 7 -43.85 8.50 12.95
CA GLU A 7 -42.52 8.97 13.36
C GLU A 7 -41.51 7.82 13.44
N ILE A 8 -41.89 6.67 14.00
CA ILE A 8 -41.03 5.48 14.07
C ILE A 8 -40.68 4.98 12.67
N VAL A 9 -41.65 4.95 11.75
CA VAL A 9 -41.41 4.51 10.36
C VAL A 9 -40.49 5.49 9.64
N THR A 10 -40.68 6.81 9.79
CA THR A 10 -39.76 7.80 9.21
C THR A 10 -38.37 7.76 9.81
N MET A 11 -38.23 7.52 11.11
CA MET A 11 -36.92 7.37 11.75
C MET A 11 -36.19 6.12 11.25
N LEU A 12 -36.89 4.98 11.13
CA LEU A 12 -36.32 3.76 10.57
C LEU A 12 -35.92 3.94 9.09
N LEU A 13 -36.77 4.58 8.29
CA LEU A 13 -36.42 4.91 6.90
C LEU A 13 -35.23 5.87 6.80
N ALA A 14 -35.17 6.90 7.65
CA ALA A 14 -34.05 7.84 7.67
C ALA A 14 -32.74 7.15 8.07
N THR A 15 -32.77 6.23 9.03
CA THR A 15 -31.60 5.42 9.39
C THR A 15 -31.17 4.48 8.27
N MET A 16 -32.11 3.82 7.58
CA MET A 16 -31.78 2.99 6.42
C MET A 16 -31.16 3.82 5.30
N ILE A 17 -31.73 4.99 4.99
CA ILE A 17 -31.18 5.92 4.01
C ILE A 17 -29.77 6.38 4.40
N LEU A 18 -29.52 6.73 5.68
CA LEU A 18 -28.20 7.15 6.15
C LEU A 18 -27.16 6.03 6.14
N VAL A 19 -27.58 4.78 6.30
CA VAL A 19 -26.71 3.59 6.24
C VAL A 19 -26.47 3.14 4.77
N ASP A 20 -27.45 3.38 3.89
CA ASP A 20 -27.38 3.05 2.45
C ASP A 20 -26.73 4.14 1.58
N ILE A 21 -26.54 5.36 2.09
CA ILE A 21 -25.70 6.34 1.41
C ILE A 21 -24.26 5.85 1.49
N PHE A 22 -23.77 5.32 0.37
CA PHE A 22 -22.35 5.06 0.14
C PHE A 22 -21.55 6.32 0.52
N GLN A 23 -20.90 6.28 1.68
CA GLN A 23 -20.00 7.34 2.13
C GLN A 23 -18.80 7.33 1.17
N VAL A 24 -18.85 8.18 0.13
CA VAL A 24 -17.69 8.43 -0.71
C VAL A 24 -16.64 9.10 0.17
N LYS A 25 -15.52 8.41 0.40
CA LYS A 25 -14.39 8.98 1.15
C LYS A 25 -13.71 10.00 0.24
N ALA A 26 -13.52 11.22 0.70
CA ALA A 26 -12.68 12.19 0.00
C ALA A 26 -11.25 12.09 0.55
N GLU A 27 -10.29 11.78 -0.31
CA GLU A 27 -8.86 11.82 0.00
C GLU A 27 -8.28 13.10 -0.59
N VAL A 28 -7.61 13.89 0.25
CA VAL A 28 -6.89 15.10 -0.19
C VAL A 28 -5.51 14.67 -0.62
N LEU A 29 -5.19 14.89 -1.90
CA LEU A 29 -3.85 14.73 -2.43
C LEU A 29 -2.98 15.89 -1.97
N ASP A 30 -1.96 15.57 -1.18
CA ASP A 30 -0.94 16.48 -0.67
C ASP A 30 0.46 15.91 -0.93
N MET A 31 1.48 16.43 -0.24
CA MET A 31 2.87 15.95 -0.37
C MET A 31 3.18 14.77 0.56
N ALA A 32 2.21 14.19 1.25
CA ALA A 32 2.35 13.06 2.17
C ALA A 32 3.49 13.26 3.19
N ASP A 33 3.48 14.40 3.89
CA ASP A 33 4.54 14.77 4.83
C ASP A 33 4.67 13.81 6.03
N ASN A 34 3.61 13.04 6.32
CA ASN A 34 3.60 12.06 7.40
C ASN A 34 4.09 10.66 6.96
N ALA A 35 4.37 10.46 5.69
CA ALA A 35 4.75 9.14 5.19
C ALA A 35 6.19 8.79 5.52
N PHE A 36 6.44 7.51 5.82
CA PHE A 36 7.79 6.98 5.87
C PHE A 36 8.20 6.54 4.46
N ASP A 37 8.99 7.39 3.79
CA ASP A 37 9.36 7.24 2.38
C ASP A 37 10.88 7.09 2.15
N ASP A 38 11.56 6.47 3.11
CA ASP A 38 13.02 6.29 3.09
C ASP A 38 13.48 5.51 1.85
N GLU A 39 14.34 6.15 1.04
CA GLU A 39 14.98 5.56 -0.13
C GLU A 39 16.24 4.75 0.24
N TYR A 40 16.65 4.75 1.51
CA TYR A 40 17.83 4.07 2.03
C TYR A 40 19.13 4.42 1.30
N LEU A 41 19.20 5.64 0.76
CA LEU A 41 20.38 6.12 0.03
C LEU A 41 21.57 6.19 0.99
N LYS A 42 22.73 5.69 0.54
CA LYS A 42 23.99 5.65 1.29
C LYS A 42 24.02 4.70 2.49
N CYS A 43 22.91 4.06 2.87
CA CYS A 43 22.86 3.09 3.97
C CYS A 43 22.44 1.67 3.52
N THR A 44 22.16 1.47 2.23
CA THR A 44 21.61 0.22 1.69
C THR A 44 22.38 -1.03 2.11
N ASP A 45 23.69 -1.09 1.84
CA ASP A 45 24.50 -2.27 2.15
C ASP A 45 24.54 -2.56 3.65
N ARG A 46 24.62 -1.50 4.46
CA ARG A 46 24.63 -1.62 5.91
C ARG A 46 23.29 -2.15 6.43
N MET A 47 22.17 -1.65 5.90
CA MET A 47 20.84 -2.13 6.25
C MET A 47 20.68 -3.59 5.86
N GLU A 48 20.99 -3.94 4.61
CA GLU A 48 20.76 -5.27 4.04
C GLU A 48 21.61 -6.37 4.72
N ILE A 49 22.86 -6.05 5.08
CA ILE A 49 23.79 -7.02 5.69
C ILE A 49 23.61 -7.09 7.21
N LYS A 50 23.44 -5.95 7.89
CA LYS A 50 23.57 -5.89 9.36
C LYS A 50 22.24 -5.90 10.11
N TYR A 51 21.23 -5.18 9.62
CA TYR A 51 20.06 -4.85 10.44
C TYR A 51 18.79 -5.56 9.97
N VAL A 52 18.50 -5.48 8.68
CA VAL A 52 17.23 -5.94 8.10
C VAL A 52 17.00 -7.45 8.28
N PRO A 53 18.00 -8.35 8.18
CA PRO A 53 17.74 -9.78 8.36
C PRO A 53 17.20 -10.13 9.76
N GLN A 54 17.74 -9.51 10.80
CA GLN A 54 17.29 -9.72 12.17
C GLN A 54 15.93 -9.04 12.41
N LEU A 55 15.76 -7.81 11.92
CA LEU A 55 14.48 -7.09 11.99
C LEU A 55 13.35 -7.91 11.35
N LEU A 56 13.56 -8.48 10.16
CA LEU A 56 12.54 -9.30 9.50
C LEU A 56 12.12 -10.50 10.36
N LYS A 57 13.08 -11.15 11.01
CA LYS A 57 12.81 -12.28 11.91
C LYS A 57 11.96 -11.84 13.11
N GLU A 58 12.29 -10.70 13.70
CA GLU A 58 11.55 -10.13 14.83
C GLU A 58 10.15 -9.68 14.42
N GLU A 59 10.01 -8.98 13.31
CA GLU A 59 8.73 -8.53 12.74
C GLU A 59 7.83 -9.73 12.46
N LYS A 60 8.31 -10.77 11.75
CA LYS A 60 7.54 -12.01 11.51
C LYS A 60 7.13 -12.69 12.82
N ALA A 61 8.02 -12.76 13.82
CA ALA A 61 7.70 -13.38 15.10
C ALA A 61 6.65 -12.60 15.90
N SER A 62 6.65 -11.27 15.79
CA SER A 62 5.72 -10.38 16.50
C SER A 62 4.38 -10.19 15.79
N HIS A 63 4.33 -10.40 14.47
CA HIS A 63 3.17 -10.09 13.64
C HIS A 63 2.75 -11.29 12.78
N GLN A 64 1.83 -12.12 13.30
CA GLN A 64 1.39 -13.37 12.66
C GLN A 64 0.90 -13.19 11.21
N GLN A 65 0.20 -12.09 10.93
CA GLN A 65 -0.26 -11.80 9.56
C GLN A 65 0.91 -11.56 8.59
N LEU A 66 1.95 -10.82 8.99
CA LEU A 66 3.14 -10.62 8.18
C LEU A 66 3.86 -11.95 7.93
N ASP A 67 3.96 -12.81 8.95
CA ASP A 67 4.57 -14.12 8.82
C ASP A 67 3.85 -14.99 7.78
N THR A 68 2.52 -15.04 7.86
CA THR A 68 1.67 -15.77 6.92
C THR A 68 1.81 -15.25 5.49
N VAL A 69 1.70 -13.93 5.32
CA VAL A 69 1.88 -13.27 4.01
C VAL A 69 3.26 -13.56 3.44
N TRP A 70 4.30 -13.52 4.27
CA TRP A 70 5.68 -13.77 3.84
C TRP A 70 5.90 -15.21 3.39
N GLU A 71 5.42 -16.21 4.13
CA GLU A 71 5.59 -17.62 3.73
C GLU A 71 4.77 -17.96 2.47
N ASN A 72 3.56 -17.40 2.32
CA ASN A 72 2.78 -17.52 1.09
C ASN A 72 3.52 -16.91 -0.11
N ALA A 73 4.06 -15.71 0.06
CA ALA A 73 4.83 -15.02 -0.97
C ALA A 73 6.12 -15.75 -1.33
N LYS A 74 6.76 -16.42 -0.36
CA LYS A 74 7.95 -17.25 -0.58
C LYS A 74 7.67 -18.46 -1.44
N ALA A 75 6.54 -19.14 -1.25
CA ALA A 75 6.11 -20.22 -2.14
C ALA A 75 5.85 -19.70 -3.57
N LYS A 76 5.12 -18.58 -3.71
CA LYS A 76 4.87 -17.93 -5.02
C LYS A 76 6.17 -17.50 -5.70
N TRP A 77 7.12 -16.93 -4.94
CA TRP A 77 8.42 -16.50 -5.43
C TRP A 77 9.28 -17.68 -5.90
N ALA A 78 9.32 -18.78 -5.15
CA ALA A 78 10.08 -19.97 -5.53
C ALA A 78 9.62 -20.53 -6.89
N ALA A 79 8.31 -20.53 -7.16
CA ALA A 79 7.76 -20.94 -8.44
C ALA A 79 8.08 -19.94 -9.58
N ARG A 80 8.07 -18.63 -9.28
CA ARG A 80 8.26 -17.58 -10.29
C ARG A 80 9.72 -17.34 -10.65
N LYS A 81 10.65 -17.41 -9.70
CA LYS A 81 12.05 -17.00 -9.89
C LYS A 81 12.80 -17.83 -10.93
N THR A 82 12.40 -19.07 -11.16
CA THR A 82 12.98 -19.97 -12.16
C THR A 82 12.59 -19.60 -13.60
N GLN A 83 11.58 -18.75 -13.76
CA GLN A 83 10.99 -18.38 -15.06
C GLN A 83 11.37 -16.97 -15.52
N ILE A 84 12.21 -16.25 -14.76
CA ILE A 84 12.53 -14.84 -15.02
C ILE A 84 14.04 -14.59 -14.91
N PHE A 85 14.51 -13.60 -15.67
CA PHE A 85 15.87 -13.08 -15.51
C PHE A 85 15.88 -12.00 -14.43
N LEU A 86 16.85 -12.06 -13.53
CA LEU A 86 16.98 -11.15 -12.40
C LEU A 86 18.34 -10.45 -12.44
N PRO A 87 18.42 -9.16 -12.03
CA PRO A 87 19.69 -8.48 -11.81
C PRO A 87 20.57 -9.26 -10.83
N MET A 88 21.89 -9.22 -11.02
CA MET A 88 22.86 -9.99 -10.21
C MET A 88 22.70 -9.77 -8.69
N ASN A 89 22.36 -8.56 -8.27
CA ASN A 89 22.20 -8.20 -6.85
C ASN A 89 20.78 -8.43 -6.31
N PHE A 90 19.87 -9.02 -7.10
CA PHE A 90 18.50 -9.26 -6.70
C PHE A 90 18.39 -10.59 -5.93
N LYS A 91 18.25 -10.49 -4.61
CA LYS A 91 18.15 -11.62 -3.68
C LYS A 91 16.71 -12.08 -3.46
N ASP A 92 16.56 -13.28 -2.90
CA ASP A 92 15.25 -13.89 -2.64
C ASP A 92 14.33 -12.99 -1.79
N ASN A 93 14.82 -12.35 -0.72
CA ASN A 93 13.98 -11.48 0.12
C ASN A 93 13.41 -10.26 -0.64
N HIS A 94 14.10 -9.76 -1.68
CA HIS A 94 13.55 -8.71 -2.55
C HIS A 94 12.35 -9.23 -3.34
N GLY A 95 12.48 -10.42 -3.91
CA GLY A 95 11.41 -11.07 -4.67
C GLY A 95 10.23 -11.47 -3.79
N ILE A 96 10.49 -11.97 -2.59
CA ILE A 96 9.44 -12.34 -1.63
C ILE A 96 8.64 -11.11 -1.19
N ALA A 97 9.31 -10.03 -0.79
CA ALA A 97 8.62 -8.79 -0.41
C ALA A 97 7.77 -8.22 -1.57
N LEU A 98 8.30 -8.25 -2.79
CA LEU A 98 7.56 -7.82 -3.98
C LEU A 98 6.34 -8.70 -4.27
N MET A 99 6.49 -10.03 -4.20
CA MET A 99 5.39 -10.98 -4.42
C MET A 99 4.31 -10.88 -3.33
N ALA A 100 4.72 -10.65 -2.09
CA ALA A 100 3.81 -10.36 -0.97
C ALA A 100 2.99 -9.11 -1.29
N TYR A 101 3.67 -7.98 -1.49
CA TYR A 101 2.99 -6.71 -1.75
C TYR A 101 2.02 -6.79 -2.93
N ILE A 102 2.43 -7.37 -4.07
CA ILE A 102 1.56 -7.52 -5.25
C ILE A 102 0.34 -8.38 -4.95
N SER A 103 0.52 -9.53 -4.30
CA SER A 103 -0.59 -10.45 -3.99
C SER A 103 -1.61 -9.77 -3.08
N GLU A 104 -1.14 -9.19 -1.98
CA GLU A 104 -2.00 -8.57 -0.97
C GLU A 104 -2.71 -7.33 -1.52
N ALA A 105 -2.02 -6.53 -2.35
CA ALA A 105 -2.60 -5.36 -2.99
C ALA A 105 -3.62 -5.71 -4.08
N GLN A 106 -3.40 -6.76 -4.87
CA GLN A 106 -4.37 -7.21 -5.87
C GLN A 106 -5.67 -7.72 -5.25
N GLU A 107 -5.56 -8.41 -4.12
CA GLU A 107 -6.69 -8.97 -3.38
C GLU A 107 -7.32 -7.95 -2.41
N GLN A 108 -6.76 -6.74 -2.27
CA GLN A 108 -7.18 -5.72 -1.30
C GLN A 108 -7.32 -6.30 0.12
N THR A 109 -6.32 -7.07 0.55
CA THR A 109 -6.40 -7.77 1.83
C THR A 109 -6.28 -6.81 3.02
N PRO A 110 -6.72 -7.23 4.22
CA PRO A 110 -6.49 -6.45 5.43
C PRO A 110 -4.99 -6.14 5.67
N PHE A 111 -4.08 -7.01 5.23
CA PHE A 111 -2.64 -6.77 5.37
C PHE A 111 -2.20 -5.60 4.50
N TYR A 112 -2.66 -5.55 3.25
CA TYR A 112 -2.35 -4.45 2.34
C TYR A 112 -2.80 -3.10 2.92
N HIS A 113 -4.03 -3.03 3.45
CA HIS A 113 -4.53 -1.81 4.07
C HIS A 113 -3.73 -1.43 5.33
N LEU A 114 -3.44 -2.40 6.20
CA LEU A 114 -2.63 -2.19 7.40
C LEU A 114 -1.22 -1.66 7.06
N PHE A 115 -0.53 -2.30 6.12
CA PHE A 115 0.80 -1.88 5.69
C PHE A 115 0.76 -0.49 5.05
N SER A 116 -0.19 -0.22 4.16
CA SER A 116 -0.30 1.07 3.46
C SER A 116 -0.54 2.22 4.43
N GLU A 117 -1.45 2.04 5.40
CA GLU A 117 -1.73 3.06 6.41
C GLU A 117 -0.57 3.23 7.39
N ALA A 118 0.12 2.14 7.77
CA ALA A 118 1.32 2.22 8.59
C ALA A 118 2.43 3.04 7.90
N VAL A 119 2.65 2.83 6.59
CA VAL A 119 3.62 3.61 5.81
C VAL A 119 3.21 5.08 5.72
N LYS A 120 1.92 5.39 5.50
CA LYS A 120 1.40 6.77 5.43
C LYS A 120 1.61 7.58 6.71
N MET A 121 1.70 6.93 7.87
CA MET A 121 1.74 7.60 9.17
C MET A 121 3.09 7.51 9.88
N ALA A 122 3.94 6.54 9.50
CA ALA A 122 5.19 6.26 10.22
C ALA A 122 6.23 7.40 10.15
N GLY A 123 6.11 8.35 9.22
CA GLY A 123 6.96 9.54 9.12
C GLY A 123 6.47 10.72 9.95
N GLN A 124 5.28 10.65 10.55
CA GLN A 124 4.68 11.74 11.33
C GLN A 124 5.58 12.17 12.50
N SER A 125 6.21 11.21 13.19
CA SER A 125 7.17 11.49 14.25
C SER A 125 8.18 10.36 14.42
N ARG A 126 9.26 10.66 15.15
CA ARG A 126 10.24 9.64 15.55
C ARG A 126 9.61 8.55 16.42
N GLU A 127 8.62 8.89 17.23
CA GLU A 127 7.93 7.93 18.09
C GLU A 127 7.09 6.95 17.26
N ASP A 128 6.33 7.47 16.30
CA ASP A 128 5.52 6.68 15.37
C ASP A 128 6.39 5.72 14.56
N TYR A 129 7.54 6.19 14.08
CA TYR A 129 8.50 5.32 13.41
C TYR A 129 9.06 4.22 14.33
N ILE A 130 9.58 4.60 15.52
CA ILE A 130 10.29 3.65 16.38
C ILE A 130 9.33 2.60 16.94
N TYR A 131 8.19 3.02 17.47
CA TYR A 131 7.28 2.17 18.24
C TYR A 131 6.03 1.76 17.47
N GLY A 132 5.55 2.57 16.53
CA GLY A 132 4.35 2.29 15.74
C GLY A 132 4.61 1.48 14.46
N PHE A 133 5.73 1.72 13.78
CA PHE A 133 5.98 1.12 12.47
C PHE A 133 6.57 -0.30 12.56
N GLN A 134 5.74 -1.33 12.38
CA GLN A 134 6.12 -2.74 12.54
C GLN A 134 6.63 -3.41 11.25
N PHE A 135 6.84 -2.64 10.18
CA PHE A 135 7.17 -3.16 8.85
C PHE A 135 8.48 -2.58 8.29
N LYS A 136 9.47 -2.31 9.14
CA LYS A 136 10.74 -1.69 8.76
C LYS A 136 11.52 -2.57 7.80
N ALA A 137 11.62 -3.88 8.06
CA ALA A 137 12.35 -4.79 7.18
C ALA A 137 11.57 -5.09 5.90
N PHE A 138 10.25 -5.27 6.00
CA PHE A 138 9.39 -5.43 4.83
C PHE A 138 9.47 -4.22 3.88
N HIS A 139 9.36 -3.01 4.42
CA HIS A 139 9.52 -1.76 3.68
C HIS A 139 10.88 -1.65 3.00
N PHE A 140 11.96 -1.98 3.71
CA PHE A 140 13.31 -1.99 3.14
C PHE A 140 13.42 -2.93 1.93
N TYR A 141 13.00 -4.19 2.09
CA TYR A 141 13.12 -5.17 1.00
C TYR A 141 12.26 -4.81 -0.21
N LEU A 142 11.06 -4.27 0.01
CA LEU A 142 10.19 -3.79 -1.07
C LEU A 142 10.81 -2.60 -1.80
N THR A 143 11.32 -1.61 -1.06
CA THR A 143 12.01 -0.44 -1.62
C THR A 143 13.21 -0.88 -2.46
N ARG A 144 14.04 -1.76 -1.90
CA ARG A 144 15.24 -2.25 -2.56
C ARG A 144 14.94 -3.08 -3.80
N ALA A 145 13.89 -3.90 -3.76
CA ALA A 145 13.42 -4.66 -4.92
C ALA A 145 13.07 -3.71 -6.08
N LEU A 146 12.30 -2.65 -5.81
CA LEU A 146 11.92 -1.67 -6.82
C LEU A 146 13.12 -0.90 -7.36
N GLN A 147 14.07 -0.50 -6.51
CA GLN A 147 15.31 0.16 -6.95
C GLN A 147 16.13 -0.70 -7.90
N LEU A 148 16.24 -2.00 -7.64
CA LEU A 148 17.00 -2.94 -8.47
C LEU A 148 16.30 -3.26 -9.81
N LEU A 149 14.96 -3.18 -9.84
CA LEU A 149 14.16 -3.42 -11.05
C LEU A 149 13.87 -2.15 -11.86
N ARG A 150 14.14 -0.98 -11.29
CA ARG A 150 13.85 0.32 -11.90
C ARG A 150 14.62 0.48 -13.22
N LYS A 151 13.88 0.84 -14.27
CA LYS A 151 14.45 1.30 -15.54
C LYS A 151 14.95 2.75 -15.42
N PRO A 152 15.88 3.19 -16.29
CA PRO A 152 16.29 4.59 -16.34
C PRO A 152 15.08 5.55 -16.42
N CYS A 153 15.15 6.67 -15.70
CA CYS A 153 14.05 7.64 -15.57
C CYS A 153 13.52 8.15 -16.92
N GLU A 154 14.41 8.33 -17.89
CA GLU A 154 14.09 8.78 -19.25
C GLU A 154 13.19 7.78 -19.99
N ALA A 155 13.35 6.49 -19.71
CA ALA A 155 12.54 5.42 -20.28
C ALA A 155 11.23 5.22 -19.51
N SER A 156 11.21 5.45 -18.20
CA SER A 156 10.01 5.25 -17.37
C SER A 156 9.04 6.44 -17.40
N SER A 157 9.55 7.68 -17.49
CA SER A 157 8.75 8.92 -17.43
C SER A 157 7.72 9.08 -18.55
N LYS A 158 7.81 8.30 -19.63
CA LYS A 158 6.86 8.31 -20.75
C LYS A 158 5.75 7.26 -20.64
N THR A 159 5.74 6.46 -19.57
CA THR A 159 4.76 5.38 -19.40
C THR A 159 3.51 5.93 -18.74
N VAL A 160 2.40 5.96 -19.47
CA VAL A 160 1.08 6.22 -18.88
C VAL A 160 0.66 4.97 -18.12
N VAL A 161 0.28 5.17 -16.86
CA VAL A 161 -0.25 4.13 -15.99
C VAL A 161 -1.49 4.66 -15.28
N TYR A 162 -2.33 3.76 -14.81
CA TYR A 162 -3.59 4.07 -14.16
C TYR A 162 -3.60 3.47 -12.76
N ARG A 163 -4.08 4.23 -11.78
CA ARG A 163 -4.36 3.76 -10.43
C ARG A 163 -5.87 3.77 -10.23
N THR A 164 -6.40 2.70 -9.67
CA THR A 164 -7.80 2.62 -9.26
C THR A 164 -7.94 2.82 -7.76
N SER A 165 -9.02 3.50 -7.37
CA SER A 165 -9.51 3.50 -6.01
C SER A 165 -11.01 3.27 -6.02
N GLN A 166 -11.51 2.44 -5.11
CA GLN A 166 -12.94 2.20 -4.96
C GLN A 166 -13.49 3.10 -3.87
N GLY A 167 -14.62 3.75 -4.15
CA GLY A 167 -15.34 4.59 -3.17
C GLY A 167 -14.55 5.79 -2.65
N THR A 168 -13.46 6.16 -3.32
CA THR A 168 -12.61 7.30 -2.95
C THR A 168 -12.61 8.33 -4.05
N SER A 169 -12.92 9.58 -3.72
CA SER A 169 -12.74 10.73 -4.61
C SER A 169 -11.47 11.47 -4.22
N PHE A 170 -10.72 11.97 -5.20
CA PHE A 170 -9.50 12.73 -4.94
C PHE A 170 -9.75 14.21 -5.15
N THR A 171 -9.28 15.01 -4.20
CA THR A 171 -9.24 16.47 -4.30
C THR A 171 -7.80 16.93 -4.09
N PHE A 172 -7.40 18.08 -4.64
CA PHE A 172 -6.05 18.62 -4.42
C PHE A 172 -6.05 19.59 -3.26
N GLY A 173 -5.12 19.41 -2.32
CA GLY A 173 -4.96 20.27 -1.14
C GLY A 173 -4.14 21.54 -1.37
N GLY A 174 -3.58 21.77 -2.58
CA GLY A 174 -2.63 22.86 -2.84
C GLY A 174 -2.20 23.03 -4.29
N LEU A 175 -0.88 23.18 -4.52
CA LEU A 175 -0.24 23.61 -5.78
C LEU A 175 -0.33 22.62 -6.97
N ASN A 176 -1.37 21.80 -7.06
CA ASN A 176 -1.50 20.71 -8.04
C ASN A 176 -0.30 19.74 -8.06
N GLN A 177 0.42 19.63 -6.94
CA GLN A 177 1.46 18.63 -6.72
C GLN A 177 0.95 17.62 -5.71
N ALA A 178 1.27 16.35 -5.95
CA ALA A 178 0.86 15.26 -5.09
C ALA A 178 1.97 14.22 -4.99
N ARG A 179 2.14 13.66 -3.80
CA ARG A 179 2.97 12.49 -3.53
C ARG A 179 2.12 11.52 -2.70
N PHE A 180 2.08 10.25 -3.08
CA PHE A 180 1.34 9.27 -2.29
C PHE A 180 2.04 8.91 -0.98
N GLY A 181 3.39 8.98 -0.94
CA GLY A 181 4.19 8.63 0.23
C GLY A 181 4.23 7.12 0.56
N HIS A 182 3.28 6.34 0.03
CA HIS A 182 3.22 4.89 0.16
C HIS A 182 3.30 4.20 -1.21
N PHE A 183 3.57 2.89 -1.20
CA PHE A 183 3.55 2.08 -2.41
C PHE A 183 2.12 2.00 -2.98
N THR A 184 1.99 1.95 -4.31
CA THR A 184 0.71 1.73 -4.97
C THR A 184 0.87 0.80 -6.17
N LEU A 185 -0.16 0.02 -6.46
CA LEU A 185 -0.26 -0.62 -7.77
C LEU A 185 -0.62 0.40 -8.84
N ALA A 186 -0.14 0.14 -10.05
CA ALA A 186 -0.49 0.89 -11.23
C ALA A 186 -0.61 -0.08 -12.41
N TYR A 187 -1.56 0.19 -13.31
CA TYR A 187 -1.94 -0.68 -14.42
C TYR A 187 -1.67 0.03 -15.74
N SER A 188 -1.21 -0.70 -16.76
CA SER A 188 -0.94 -0.12 -18.08
C SER A 188 -2.22 0.11 -18.89
N ALA A 189 -3.27 -0.67 -18.64
CA ALA A 189 -4.56 -0.52 -19.29
C ALA A 189 -5.46 0.37 -18.44
N LYS A 190 -6.17 1.30 -19.10
CA LYS A 190 -7.22 2.08 -18.44
C LYS A 190 -8.31 1.10 -17.98
N PRO A 191 -8.59 1.01 -16.67
CA PRO A 191 -9.68 0.19 -16.17
C PRO A 191 -10.99 0.64 -16.82
N GLN A 192 -11.82 -0.30 -17.27
CA GLN A 192 -13.20 0.04 -17.62
C GLN A 192 -13.92 0.46 -16.34
N ALA A 193 -14.45 1.68 -16.31
CA ALA A 193 -15.30 2.15 -15.22
C ALA A 193 -16.59 1.32 -15.25
N ALA A 194 -16.60 0.21 -14.52
CA ALA A 194 -17.73 -0.72 -14.51
C ALA A 194 -18.92 -0.18 -13.71
N ASN A 195 -18.73 0.90 -12.93
CA ASN A 195 -19.77 1.63 -12.19
C ASN A 195 -19.19 2.97 -11.71
N ASP A 196 -20.05 3.94 -11.37
CA ASP A 196 -19.74 5.28 -10.82
C ASP A 196 -18.96 5.29 -9.48
N GLN A 197 -18.53 4.11 -9.01
CA GLN A 197 -17.80 3.90 -7.75
C GLN A 197 -16.27 3.79 -7.92
N LEU A 198 -15.77 3.73 -9.16
CA LEU A 198 -14.35 3.55 -9.46
C LEU A 198 -13.72 4.88 -9.90
N THR A 199 -12.85 5.43 -9.06
CA THR A 199 -12.03 6.60 -9.44
C THR A 199 -10.72 6.11 -10.04
N VAL A 200 -10.39 6.63 -11.23
CA VAL A 200 -9.16 6.35 -11.96
C VAL A 200 -8.28 7.60 -11.96
N LEU A 201 -7.09 7.48 -11.39
CA LEU A 201 -6.00 8.46 -11.49
C LEU A 201 -5.00 8.05 -12.57
#